data_AF-K0XE25-F1
#
_entry.id   AF-K0XE25-F1
#
_cell.length_a   1.000
_cell.length_b   1.000
_cell.length_c   1.000
_cell.angle_alpha   90.00
_cell.angle_beta   90.00
_cell.angle_gamma   90.00
#
_symmetry.space_group_name_H-M   'P 1'
#
loop_
_entity.id
_entity.type
_entity.pdbx_description
1 polymer ?
#
loop_
_entity_poly.entity_id
_entity_poly.type
_entity_poly.pdbx_seq_one_letter_code
_entity_poly.pdbx_strand_id
1 'polypeptide(L)'
;MKKRFYLALSALAISTALTILVFAGTWKQDNTGWWYERDDKSFPVSVWEQIDGSWYYFNENGYMLSNQWFGNYYLGSTGAMLTNTVVDGYQVGADGRVHPRFSVYRQLKIKYSECVNIGI
;
A
#
# COMPACT_ATOMS: atom_id res chain seq x y z
N MET A 1 -1.43 20.78 -66.30
CA MET A 1 -2.47 19.73 -66.17
C MET A 1 -1.95 18.59 -65.29
N LYS A 2 -2.82 17.98 -64.47
CA LYS A 2 -2.73 16.61 -63.87
C LYS A 2 -1.51 16.24 -62.98
N LYS A 3 -1.74 16.25 -61.64
CA LYS A 3 -1.02 15.52 -60.55
C LYS A 3 0.49 15.83 -60.45
N ARG A 4 1.25 15.43 -59.42
CA ARG A 4 0.99 14.84 -58.07
C ARG A 4 1.68 15.83 -57.05
N PHE A 5 1.94 15.66 -55.75
CA PHE A 5 1.79 14.64 -54.70
C PHE A 5 1.90 15.34 -53.31
N TYR A 6 1.63 14.64 -52.20
CA TYR A 6 1.99 15.04 -50.84
C TYR A 6 2.45 13.80 -50.06
N LEU A 7 3.62 13.86 -49.41
CA LEU A 7 4.03 12.95 -48.32
C LEU A 7 5.34 13.47 -47.67
N ALA A 8 5.25 13.94 -46.43
CA ALA A 8 6.35 14.04 -45.48
C ALA A 8 5.74 14.11 -44.08
N LEU A 9 5.96 13.08 -43.25
CA LEU A 9 5.42 13.05 -41.89
C LEU A 9 6.15 14.04 -40.99
N SER A 10 5.40 14.79 -40.20
CA SER A 10 5.93 15.52 -39.05
C SER A 10 6.41 14.53 -37.99
N ALA A 11 7.72 14.46 -37.75
CA ALA A 11 8.30 13.65 -36.67
C ALA A 11 8.07 14.34 -35.31
N LEU A 12 6.83 14.34 -34.80
CA LEU A 12 6.57 14.65 -33.40
C LEU A 12 7.16 13.54 -32.53
N ALA A 13 7.81 13.91 -31.43
CA ALA A 13 8.36 12.95 -30.49
C ALA A 13 7.21 12.17 -29.82
N ILE A 14 7.16 10.85 -30.04
CA ILE A 14 6.28 9.94 -29.30
C ILE A 14 6.92 9.69 -27.92
N SER A 15 6.94 10.75 -27.12
CA SER A 15 7.30 10.72 -25.70
C SER A 15 6.13 10.22 -24.86
N THR A 16 5.51 9.11 -25.28
CA THR A 16 4.49 8.41 -24.50
C THR A 16 5.17 7.81 -23.28
N ALA A 17 5.12 8.56 -22.18
CA ALA A 17 5.42 8.03 -20.85
C ALA A 17 4.64 6.73 -20.64
N LEU A 18 5.20 5.80 -19.86
CA LEU A 18 4.43 4.63 -19.44
C LEU A 18 3.21 5.14 -18.67
N THR A 19 2.04 4.99 -19.29
CA THR A 19 0.76 5.17 -18.60
C THR A 19 0.68 4.09 -17.55
N ILE A 20 1.04 4.44 -16.31
CA ILE A 20 0.86 3.57 -15.15
C ILE A 20 -0.60 3.15 -15.17
N LEU A 21 -0.85 1.85 -15.29
CA LEU A 21 -2.21 1.31 -15.26
C LEU A 21 -2.74 1.49 -13.84
N VAL A 22 -3.43 2.61 -13.63
CA VAL A 22 -4.31 2.81 -12.48
C VAL A 22 -5.49 1.86 -12.66
N PHE A 23 -5.34 0.64 -12.12
CA PHE A 23 -6.40 -0.35 -12.07
C PHE A 23 -7.50 0.14 -11.14
N ALA A 24 -8.43 0.91 -11.73
CA ALA A 24 -9.65 1.28 -11.06
C ALA A 24 -10.47 0.02 -10.79
N GLY A 25 -11.35 0.17 -9.81
CA GLY A 25 -12.17 -0.89 -9.28
C GLY A 25 -13.18 -0.30 -8.31
N THR A 26 -14.05 -1.15 -7.80
CA THR A 26 -15.16 -0.74 -6.93
C THR A 26 -15.20 -1.63 -5.70
N TRP A 27 -15.19 -1.01 -4.53
CA TRP A 27 -15.50 -1.68 -3.28
C TRP A 27 -16.93 -2.24 -3.30
N LYS A 28 -17.06 -3.52 -2.96
CA LYS A 28 -18.32 -4.27 -2.87
C LYS A 28 -18.45 -4.85 -1.47
N GLN A 29 -19.69 -5.07 -1.02
CA GLN A 29 -19.97 -5.67 0.28
C GLN A 29 -21.15 -6.65 0.19
N ASP A 30 -21.09 -7.74 0.95
CA ASP A 30 -22.20 -8.66 1.23
C ASP A 30 -22.31 -8.97 2.74
N ASN A 31 -22.98 -10.07 3.10
CA ASN A 31 -23.09 -10.55 4.47
C ASN A 31 -21.79 -11.20 5.01
N THR A 32 -20.83 -11.52 4.14
CA THR A 32 -19.56 -12.18 4.47
C THR A 32 -18.47 -11.14 4.74
N GLY A 33 -18.41 -10.07 3.92
CA GLY A 33 -17.46 -8.99 4.11
C GLY A 33 -17.39 -8.02 2.94
N TRP A 34 -16.24 -7.34 2.82
CA TRP A 34 -15.92 -6.45 1.71
C TRP A 34 -14.97 -7.15 0.72
N TRP A 35 -15.11 -6.87 -0.58
CA TRP A 35 -14.10 -7.19 -1.59
C TRP A 35 -13.91 -6.01 -2.56
N TYR A 36 -12.87 -6.08 -3.39
CA TYR A 36 -12.57 -5.07 -4.41
C TYR A 36 -12.68 -5.69 -5.81
N GLU A 37 -13.70 -5.29 -6.57
CA GLU A 37 -13.91 -5.73 -7.96
C GLU A 37 -13.14 -4.80 -8.89
N ARG A 38 -12.09 -5.30 -9.56
CA ARG A 38 -11.34 -4.54 -10.58
C ARG A 38 -12.16 -4.39 -11.86
N ASP A 39 -11.77 -3.45 -12.73
CA ASP A 39 -12.43 -3.21 -14.03
C ASP A 39 -12.57 -4.48 -14.90
N ASP A 40 -11.57 -5.38 -14.87
CA ASP A 40 -11.54 -6.65 -15.61
C ASP A 40 -12.40 -7.77 -14.99
N LYS A 41 -13.09 -7.48 -13.88
CA LYS A 41 -13.89 -8.41 -13.04
C LYS A 41 -13.07 -9.47 -12.31
N SER A 42 -11.75 -9.31 -12.25
CA SER A 42 -10.94 -9.96 -11.22
C SER A 42 -11.12 -9.29 -9.86
N PHE A 43 -10.70 -10.00 -8.81
CA PHE A 43 -10.58 -9.48 -7.45
C PHE A 43 -9.31 -10.04 -6.80
N PRO A 44 -8.68 -9.31 -5.86
CA PRO A 44 -7.51 -9.78 -5.13
C PRO A 44 -7.87 -10.98 -4.22
N VAL A 45 -7.02 -12.01 -4.20
CA VAL A 45 -7.17 -13.24 -3.40
C VAL A 45 -5.83 -13.61 -2.79
N SER A 46 -5.80 -13.90 -1.48
CA SER A 46 -4.58 -14.22 -0.70
C SER A 46 -3.42 -13.22 -0.86
N VAL A 47 -3.72 -11.94 -1.12
CA VAL A 47 -2.74 -10.95 -1.59
C VAL A 47 -2.92 -9.58 -0.93
N TRP A 48 -1.81 -8.85 -0.83
CA TRP A 48 -1.79 -7.43 -0.48
C TRP A 48 -2.04 -6.58 -1.74
N GLU A 49 -3.05 -5.70 -1.70
CA GLU A 49 -3.33 -4.72 -2.75
C GLU A 49 -3.19 -3.31 -2.17
N GLN A 50 -2.67 -2.35 -2.94
CA GLN A 50 -2.70 -0.93 -2.58
C GLN A 50 -3.84 -0.24 -3.34
N ILE A 51 -4.82 0.30 -2.62
CA ILE A 51 -6.02 0.95 -3.14
C ILE A 51 -6.09 2.35 -2.52
N ASP A 52 -6.25 3.38 -3.34
CA ASP A 52 -6.27 4.80 -2.92
C ASP A 52 -5.12 5.20 -1.98
N GLY A 53 -3.93 4.63 -2.22
CA GLY A 53 -2.71 4.84 -1.42
C GLY A 53 -2.63 4.02 -0.13
N SER A 54 -3.73 3.41 0.32
CA SER A 54 -3.76 2.54 1.52
C SER A 54 -3.54 1.07 1.15
N TRP A 55 -2.89 0.30 2.03
CA TRP A 55 -2.69 -1.14 1.83
C TRP A 55 -3.79 -1.95 2.50
N TYR A 56 -4.26 -2.99 1.81
CA TYR A 56 -5.30 -3.91 2.25
C TYR A 56 -4.84 -5.35 1.99
N TYR A 57 -5.27 -6.31 2.81
CA TYR A 57 -5.05 -7.73 2.56
C TYR A 57 -6.37 -8.47 2.35
N PHE A 58 -6.43 -9.28 1.31
CA PHE A 58 -7.60 -10.09 0.95
C PHE A 58 -7.31 -11.57 1.16
N ASN A 59 -8.25 -12.28 1.76
CA ASN A 59 -8.10 -13.69 2.12
C ASN A 59 -8.27 -14.64 0.91
N GLU A 60 -8.21 -15.95 1.15
CA GLU A 60 -8.34 -17.01 0.14
C GLU A 60 -9.69 -17.04 -0.60
N ASN A 61 -10.72 -16.37 -0.06
CA ASN A 61 -12.04 -16.23 -0.66
C ASN A 61 -12.26 -14.84 -1.28
N GLY A 62 -11.23 -13.99 -1.31
CA GLY A 62 -11.27 -12.64 -1.86
C GLY A 62 -11.83 -11.55 -0.95
N TYR A 63 -12.12 -11.86 0.33
CA TYR A 63 -12.63 -10.86 1.28
C TYR A 63 -11.51 -10.15 2.02
N MET A 64 -11.66 -8.83 2.16
CA MET A 64 -10.79 -7.93 2.90
C MET A 64 -10.77 -8.30 4.40
N LEU A 65 -9.58 -8.51 4.96
CA LEU A 65 -9.40 -8.64 6.39
C LEU A 65 -9.44 -7.26 7.07
N SER A 66 -10.04 -7.17 8.25
CA SER A 66 -10.16 -5.92 9.03
C SER A 66 -10.15 -6.19 10.53
N ASN A 67 -9.83 -5.13 11.30
CA ASN A 67 -9.79 -5.10 12.76
C ASN A 67 -8.94 -6.23 13.39
N GLN A 68 -7.82 -6.59 12.76
CA GLN A 68 -7.01 -7.75 13.14
C GLN A 68 -5.54 -7.65 12.73
N TRP A 69 -4.69 -8.42 13.40
CA TRP A 69 -3.29 -8.64 13.02
C TRP A 69 -3.19 -9.63 11.86
N PHE A 70 -2.39 -9.29 10.83
CA PHE A 70 -2.00 -10.21 9.77
C PHE A 70 -0.48 -10.17 9.56
N GLY A 71 0.20 -11.25 9.99
CA GLY A 71 1.65 -11.30 10.06
C GLY A 71 2.20 -10.23 11.03
N ASN A 72 3.03 -9.33 10.53
CA ASN A 72 3.63 -8.23 11.31
C ASN A 72 2.85 -6.90 11.19
N TYR A 73 1.68 -6.89 10.56
CA TYR A 73 0.92 -5.69 10.21
C TYR A 73 -0.46 -5.73 10.88
N TYR A 74 -1.05 -4.57 11.19
CA TYR A 74 -2.43 -4.49 11.69
C TYR A 74 -3.35 -3.81 10.68
N LEU A 75 -4.49 -4.44 10.42
CA LEU A 75 -5.54 -3.95 9.54
C LEU A 75 -6.62 -3.31 10.40
N GLY A 76 -6.87 -2.01 10.19
CA GLY A 76 -7.82 -1.24 10.99
C GLY A 76 -9.28 -1.67 10.79
N SER A 77 -10.21 -0.99 11.46
CA SER A 77 -11.65 -1.23 11.30
C SER A 77 -12.17 -1.03 9.87
N THR A 78 -11.49 -0.20 9.08
CA THR A 78 -11.74 0.00 7.64
C THR A 78 -11.01 -1.00 6.73
N GLY A 79 -10.27 -1.96 7.29
CA GLY A 79 -9.38 -2.88 6.56
C GLY A 79 -8.05 -2.27 6.11
N ALA A 80 -7.90 -0.94 6.14
CA ALA A 80 -6.64 -0.29 5.79
C ALA A 80 -5.54 -0.61 6.82
N MET A 81 -4.34 -0.93 6.33
CA MET A 81 -3.15 -1.15 7.14
C MET A 81 -2.78 0.11 7.92
N LEU A 82 -2.65 0.00 9.24
CA LEU A 82 -2.25 1.12 10.08
C LEU A 82 -0.73 1.34 10.03
N THR A 83 -0.31 2.60 10.15
CA THR A 83 1.09 3.02 10.31
C THR A 83 1.21 4.05 11.43
N ASN A 84 2.42 4.26 11.96
CA ASN A 84 2.75 5.34 12.91
C ASN A 84 1.81 5.41 14.14
N THR A 85 1.44 4.27 14.71
CA THR A 85 0.40 4.19 15.76
C THR A 85 0.71 3.13 16.82
N VAL A 86 -0.19 2.95 17.79
CA VAL A 86 -0.09 1.93 18.85
C VAL A 86 -1.33 1.04 18.82
N VAL A 87 -1.14 -0.27 18.69
CA VAL A 87 -2.21 -1.27 18.71
C VAL A 87 -1.88 -2.32 19.77
N ASP A 88 -2.83 -2.64 20.64
CA ASP A 88 -2.68 -3.60 21.77
C ASP A 88 -1.45 -3.34 22.67
N GLY A 89 -0.95 -2.09 22.69
CA GLY A 89 0.26 -1.72 23.42
C GLY A 89 1.59 -2.08 22.73
N TYR A 90 1.55 -2.46 21.45
CA TYR A 90 2.69 -2.59 20.54
C TYR A 90 2.79 -1.35 19.64
N GLN A 91 4.01 -0.95 19.29
CA GLN A 91 4.24 0.18 18.38
C GLN A 91 4.17 -0.30 16.93
N VAL A 92 3.54 0.46 16.05
CA VAL A 92 3.45 0.19 14.61
C VAL A 92 4.22 1.27 13.85
N GLY A 93 5.23 0.88 13.09
CA GLY A 93 6.16 1.78 12.40
C GLY A 93 5.55 2.54 11.22
N ALA A 94 6.36 3.40 10.60
CA ALA A 94 5.99 4.11 9.37
C ALA A 94 5.83 3.17 8.15
N ASP A 95 6.45 2.00 8.21
CA ASP A 95 6.33 0.89 7.26
C ASP A 95 5.17 -0.07 7.59
N GLY A 96 4.34 0.26 8.59
CA GLY A 96 3.24 -0.56 9.08
C GLY A 96 3.65 -1.78 9.92
N ARG A 97 4.94 -1.97 10.20
CA ARG A 97 5.42 -3.16 10.94
C ARG A 97 5.34 -2.99 12.45
N VAL A 98 4.97 -4.06 13.13
CA VAL A 98 4.97 -4.13 14.59
C VAL A 98 6.40 -4.17 15.14
N HIS A 99 6.69 -3.26 16.07
CA HIS A 99 7.89 -3.26 16.88
C HIS A 99 7.57 -3.82 18.27
N PRO A 100 8.33 -4.83 18.77
CA PRO A 100 8.13 -5.37 20.10
C PRO A 100 8.17 -4.29 21.18
N ARG A 101 7.30 -4.40 22.21
CA ARG A 101 7.16 -3.43 23.30
C ARG A 101 8.48 -3.09 24.03
N PHE A 102 9.44 -4.02 24.04
CA PHE A 102 10.78 -3.82 24.61
C PHE A 102 11.74 -2.98 23.74
N SER A 103 11.45 -2.81 22.45
CA SER A 103 12.30 -2.04 21.52
C SER A 103 12.35 -0.55 21.87
N VAL A 104 11.30 0.02 22.47
CA VAL A 104 11.28 1.42 22.93
C VAL A 104 12.31 1.64 24.04
N TYR A 105 12.38 0.74 25.02
CA TYR A 105 13.40 0.77 26.07
C TYR A 105 14.82 0.54 25.51
N ARG A 106 14.97 -0.26 24.45
CA ARG A 106 16.26 -0.46 23.76
C ARG A 106 16.70 0.81 23.02
N GLN A 107 15.82 1.45 22.25
CA GLN A 107 16.12 2.70 21.54
C GLN A 107 16.39 3.86 22.50
N LEU A 108 15.64 3.98 23.60
CA LEU A 108 15.93 4.95 24.65
C LEU A 108 17.32 4.74 25.25
N LYS A 109 17.70 3.49 25.58
CA LYS A 109 19.07 3.20 26.07
C LYS A 109 20.14 3.57 25.05
N ILE A 110 19.98 3.20 23.78
CA ILE A 110 20.95 3.53 22.72
C ILE A 110 21.13 5.05 22.61
N LYS A 111 20.03 5.81 22.49
CA LYS A 111 20.07 7.27 22.37
C LYS A 111 20.71 7.96 23.58
N TYR A 112 20.43 7.48 24.81
CA TYR A 112 21.09 7.99 26.00
C TYR A 112 22.58 7.65 26.05
N SER A 113 23.00 6.45 25.62
CA SER A 113 24.42 6.08 25.54
C SER A 113 25.18 6.86 24.47
N GLU A 114 24.55 7.17 23.34
CA GLU A 114 25.13 8.05 22.31
C GLU A 114 25.37 9.45 22.85
N CYS A 115 24.39 10.06 23.52
CA CYS A 115 24.52 11.40 24.12
C CYS A 115 25.64 11.53 25.17
N VAL A 116 26.01 10.45 25.87
CA VAL A 116 27.10 10.46 26.87
C VAL A 116 28.48 10.46 26.20
N ASN A 117 28.62 9.84 25.02
CA ASN A 117 29.91 9.71 24.33
C ASN A 117 30.32 10.95 23.51
N ILE A 118 29.57 12.06 23.58
CA ILE A 118 29.88 13.34 22.91
C ILE A 118 30.21 14.46 23.93
N GLY A 119 30.51 14.08 25.18
CA GLY A 119 30.68 14.99 26.33
C GLY A 119 32.03 14.89 27.04
N ILE A 120 33.10 14.52 26.32
CA ILE A 120 34.50 14.43 26.77
C ILE A 120 35.45 14.86 25.64
#